data_AF-A0A956HQV8-F1
#
_entry.id   AF-A0A956HQV8-F1
#
_cell.length_a   1.000
_cell.length_b   1.000
_cell.length_c   1.000
_cell.angle_alpha   90.00
_cell.angle_beta   90.00
_cell.angle_gamma   90.00
#
_symmetry.space_group_name_H-M   'P 1'
#
loop_
_entity.id
_entity.type
_entity.pdbx_description
1 polymer ?
#
loop_
_entity_poly.entity_id
_entity_poly.type
_entity_poly.pdbx_seq_one_letter_code
_entity_poly.pdbx_strand_id
1 'polypeptide(L)'
;MTMAQAEPDHLAHGRALLLDGRCPSCAELLPPRSLFRLAPCPRCEGAIDSQIAGLKLAEAVEARGRRHVLAIAAAVAGAHLILGWMPLAGALALLAAAAWIRVGILQPASDLLSPKRRTLTRWTARLVMGVALALTVIATELLTLLPVVGLPIKAVLGAGEVALAAWAVATYVHWQVRREAEGRPIDAGEWMILVVAVAALVLATLAVVLAFAAVASAFDYVLEWLS
;
A
#
# COMPACT_ATOMS: atom_id res chain seq x y z
N MET A 1 4.65 -1.40 -33.72
CA MET A 1 3.20 -1.09 -33.74
C MET A 1 2.46 -2.42 -33.82
N THR A 2 2.28 -3.08 -32.68
CA THR A 2 1.58 -4.37 -32.59
C THR A 2 0.09 -4.09 -32.43
N MET A 3 -0.70 -4.64 -33.36
CA MET A 3 -2.16 -4.56 -33.34
C MET A 3 -2.66 -5.16 -32.02
N ALA A 4 -3.17 -4.31 -31.13
CA ALA A 4 -3.94 -4.75 -29.97
C ALA A 4 -5.23 -5.39 -30.50
N GLN A 5 -5.26 -6.72 -30.55
CA GLN A 5 -6.50 -7.46 -30.75
C GLN A 5 -7.47 -7.02 -29.64
N ALA A 6 -8.59 -6.42 -30.03
CA ALA A 6 -9.63 -6.00 -29.10
C ALA A 6 -10.10 -7.24 -28.32
N GLU A 7 -9.92 -7.21 -27.00
CA GLU A 7 -10.39 -8.27 -26.13
C GLU A 7 -11.92 -8.36 -26.24
N PRO A 8 -12.51 -9.56 -26.44
CA PRO A 8 -13.96 -9.70 -26.53
C PRO A 8 -14.67 -9.11 -25.30
N ASP A 9 -15.71 -8.30 -25.50
CA ASP A 9 -16.40 -7.57 -24.42
C ASP A 9 -16.84 -8.46 -23.24
N HIS A 10 -17.22 -9.71 -23.51
CA HIS A 10 -17.61 -10.67 -22.48
C HIS A 10 -16.44 -11.11 -21.58
N LEU A 11 -15.22 -11.22 -22.11
CA LEU A 11 -14.03 -11.54 -21.32
C LEU A 11 -13.59 -10.34 -20.48
N ALA A 12 -13.70 -9.12 -21.02
CA ALA A 12 -13.42 -7.89 -20.28
C ALA A 12 -14.37 -7.72 -19.08
N HIS A 13 -15.66 -7.96 -19.28
CA HIS A 13 -16.65 -7.92 -18.19
C HIS A 13 -16.40 -9.02 -17.15
N GLY A 14 -16.14 -10.26 -17.59
CA GLY A 14 -15.81 -11.37 -16.70
C GLY A 14 -14.55 -11.10 -15.87
N ARG A 15 -13.50 -10.53 -16.48
CA ARG A 15 -12.28 -10.14 -15.77
C ARG A 15 -12.56 -9.05 -14.72
N ALA A 16 -13.40 -8.07 -15.03
CA ALA A 16 -13.76 -7.02 -14.08
C ALA A 16 -14.43 -7.62 -12.82
N LEU A 17 -15.37 -8.55 -13.01
CA LEU A 17 -16.01 -9.27 -11.90
C LEU A 17 -14.99 -10.08 -11.09
N LEU A 18 -14.09 -10.81 -11.72
CA LEU A 18 -13.05 -11.59 -11.03
C LEU A 18 -12.09 -10.72 -10.22
N LEU A 19 -11.74 -9.53 -10.72
CA LEU A 19 -10.89 -8.59 -10.00
C LEU A 19 -11.55 -8.08 -8.70
N ASP A 20 -12.88 -8.11 -8.65
CA ASP A 20 -13.66 -7.78 -7.46
C ASP A 20 -14.03 -9.04 -6.65
N GLY A 21 -13.42 -10.18 -6.99
CA GLY A 21 -13.62 -11.45 -6.31
C GLY A 21 -14.98 -12.09 -6.57
N ARG A 22 -15.64 -11.78 -7.69
CA ARG A 22 -16.99 -12.24 -8.02
C ARG A 22 -17.02 -13.21 -9.20
N CYS A 23 -18.03 -14.08 -9.20
CA CYS A 23 -18.25 -15.04 -10.28
C CYS A 23 -18.68 -14.34 -11.57
N PRO A 24 -18.05 -14.62 -12.73
CA PRO A 24 -18.48 -14.07 -14.02
C PRO A 24 -19.92 -14.44 -14.42
N SER A 25 -20.43 -15.58 -13.95
CA SER A 25 -21.74 -16.10 -14.34
C SER A 25 -22.88 -15.63 -13.44
N CYS A 26 -22.66 -15.55 -12.12
CA CYS A 26 -23.72 -15.24 -11.15
C CYS A 26 -23.41 -14.05 -10.22
N ALA A 27 -22.27 -13.39 -10.38
CA ALA A 27 -21.80 -12.24 -9.59
C ALA A 27 -21.63 -12.47 -8.07
N GLU A 28 -21.80 -13.70 -7.60
CA GLU A 28 -21.59 -14.09 -6.19
C GLU A 28 -20.11 -14.04 -5.81
N LEU A 29 -19.81 -13.77 -4.54
CA LEU A 29 -18.42 -13.75 -4.03
C LEU A 29 -17.77 -15.14 -4.15
N LEU A 30 -16.58 -15.17 -4.73
CA LEU A 30 -15.81 -16.39 -4.93
C LEU A 30 -14.79 -16.61 -3.82
N PRO A 31 -14.64 -17.85 -3.34
CA PRO A 31 -13.55 -18.20 -2.46
C PRO A 31 -12.22 -18.20 -3.24
N PRO A 32 -11.06 -18.06 -2.55
CA PRO A 32 -9.74 -18.08 -3.17
C PRO A 32 -9.48 -19.33 -4.03
N ARG A 33 -10.06 -20.47 -3.65
CA ARG A 33 -9.95 -21.72 -4.43
C ARG A 33 -10.55 -21.58 -5.83
N SER A 34 -11.67 -20.90 -5.98
CA SER A 34 -12.30 -20.68 -7.29
C SER A 34 -11.54 -19.63 -8.10
N LEU A 35 -11.06 -18.57 -7.44
CA LEU A 35 -10.29 -17.50 -8.10
C LEU A 35 -8.94 -17.98 -8.63
N PHE A 36 -8.22 -18.79 -7.84
CA PHE A 36 -6.82 -19.10 -8.12
C PHE A 36 -6.56 -20.55 -8.54
N ARG A 37 -7.40 -21.49 -8.10
CA ARG A 37 -7.26 -22.92 -8.44
C ARG A 37 -8.31 -23.41 -9.43
N LEU A 38 -9.02 -22.48 -10.09
CA LEU A 38 -10.02 -22.77 -11.12
C LEU A 38 -11.13 -23.74 -10.65
N ALA A 39 -11.38 -23.80 -9.34
CA ALA A 39 -12.52 -24.56 -8.83
C ALA A 39 -13.82 -23.89 -9.32
N PRO A 40 -14.86 -24.68 -9.66
CA PRO A 40 -16.13 -24.12 -10.08
C PRO A 40 -16.73 -23.22 -8.99
N CYS A 41 -17.65 -22.34 -9.40
CA CYS A 41 -18.37 -21.49 -8.45
C CYS A 41 -19.15 -22.36 -7.46
N PRO A 42 -19.04 -22.17 -6.13
CA PRO A 42 -19.78 -22.97 -5.15
C PRO A 42 -21.30 -22.72 -5.17
N ARG A 43 -21.75 -21.65 -5.85
CA ARG A 43 -23.17 -21.27 -5.90
C ARG A 43 -23.86 -21.70 -7.18
N CYS A 44 -23.25 -21.46 -8.34
CA CYS A 44 -23.87 -21.74 -9.65
C CYS A 44 -23.14 -22.84 -10.44
N GLU A 45 -22.10 -23.44 -9.87
CA GLU A 45 -21.26 -24.49 -10.48
C GLU A 45 -20.60 -24.10 -11.81
N GLY A 46 -20.67 -22.82 -12.18
CA GLY A 46 -20.07 -22.27 -13.39
C GLY A 46 -18.55 -22.47 -13.38
N ALA A 47 -18.03 -22.97 -14.49
CA ALA A 47 -16.61 -23.12 -14.72
C ALA A 47 -15.95 -21.73 -14.75
N ILE A 48 -14.78 -21.61 -14.10
CA ILE A 48 -14.00 -20.39 -14.10
C ILE A 48 -12.97 -20.46 -15.23
N ASP A 49 -13.03 -19.48 -16.13
CA ASP A 49 -12.15 -19.44 -17.30
C ASP A 49 -10.69 -19.17 -16.91
N SER A 50 -9.83 -20.12 -17.25
CA SER A 50 -8.38 -20.07 -17.04
C SER A 50 -7.68 -18.90 -17.75
N GLN A 51 -8.28 -18.31 -18.79
CA GLN A 51 -7.72 -17.17 -19.51
C GLN A 51 -7.75 -15.87 -18.69
N ILE A 52 -8.67 -15.77 -17.73
CA ILE A 52 -8.90 -14.56 -16.91
C ILE A 52 -8.70 -14.80 -15.40
N ALA A 53 -8.63 -16.05 -14.94
CA ALA A 53 -8.44 -16.44 -13.55
C ALA A 53 -7.00 -16.91 -13.24
N GLY A 54 -6.74 -17.39 -12.01
CA GLY A 54 -5.43 -17.95 -11.65
C GLY A 54 -4.30 -16.92 -11.67
N LEU A 55 -3.18 -17.27 -12.33
CA LEU A 55 -2.04 -16.37 -12.49
C LEU A 55 -2.39 -15.13 -13.34
N LYS A 56 -3.30 -15.25 -14.31
CA LYS A 56 -3.75 -14.10 -15.12
C LYS A 56 -4.52 -13.09 -14.28
N LEU A 57 -5.29 -13.56 -13.30
CA LEU A 57 -5.92 -12.69 -12.31
C LEU A 57 -4.87 -11.99 -11.43
N ALA A 58 -3.84 -12.71 -10.98
CA ALA A 58 -2.75 -12.12 -10.19
C ALA A 58 -2.00 -11.01 -10.97
N GLU A 59 -1.69 -11.24 -12.25
CA GLU A 59 -1.11 -10.23 -13.14
C GLU A 59 -2.03 -9.00 -13.32
N ALA A 60 -3.33 -9.22 -13.46
CA ALA A 60 -4.31 -8.15 -13.59
C ALA A 60 -4.46 -7.31 -12.31
N VAL A 61 -4.41 -7.96 -11.14
CA VAL A 61 -4.38 -7.27 -9.83
C VAL A 61 -3.12 -6.41 -9.71
N GLU A 62 -1.95 -6.95 -10.11
CA GLU A 62 -0.69 -6.21 -10.10
C GLU A 62 -0.74 -4.97 -11.01
N ALA A 63 -1.27 -5.12 -12.23
CA ALA A 63 -1.44 -4.02 -13.16
C ALA A 63 -2.37 -2.93 -12.60
N ARG A 64 -3.48 -3.31 -11.96
CA ARG A 64 -4.40 -2.37 -11.28
C ARG A 64 -3.68 -1.65 -10.14
N GLY A 65 -2.95 -2.38 -9.29
CA GLY A 65 -2.21 -1.80 -8.17
C GLY A 65 -1.12 -0.82 -8.61
N ARG A 66 -0.37 -1.11 -9.68
CA ARG A 66 0.62 -0.18 -10.25
C ARG A 66 0.01 1.15 -10.70
N ARG A 67 -1.19 1.12 -11.30
CA ARG A 67 -1.92 2.35 -11.67
C ARG A 67 -2.28 3.16 -10.44
N HIS A 68 -2.74 2.52 -9.36
CA HIS A 68 -3.02 3.20 -8.10
C HIS A 68 -1.77 3.80 -7.46
N VAL A 69 -0.64 3.09 -7.45
CA VAL A 69 0.63 3.64 -6.93
C VAL A 69 1.02 4.92 -7.68
N LEU A 70 0.97 4.90 -9.02
CA LEU A 70 1.27 6.08 -9.84
C LEU A 70 0.27 7.22 -9.58
N ALA A 71 -1.03 6.91 -9.49
CA ALA A 71 -2.06 7.90 -9.22
C ALA A 71 -1.90 8.54 -7.83
N ILE A 72 -1.60 7.75 -6.80
CA ILE A 72 -1.36 8.23 -5.43
C ILE A 72 -0.10 9.12 -5.41
N ALA A 73 1.00 8.67 -6.03
CA ALA A 73 2.23 9.45 -6.10
C ALA A 73 1.99 10.80 -6.81
N ALA A 74 1.30 10.80 -7.95
CA ALA A 74 0.97 12.02 -8.68
C ALA A 74 0.04 12.95 -7.89
N ALA A 75 -1.00 12.41 -7.24
CA ALA A 75 -1.93 13.18 -6.43
C ALA A 75 -1.25 13.82 -5.22
N VAL A 76 -0.37 13.09 -4.53
CA VAL A 76 0.35 13.59 -3.36
C VAL A 76 1.41 14.62 -3.73
N ALA A 77 2.12 14.41 -4.84
CA ALA A 77 3.04 15.41 -5.38
C ALA A 77 2.28 16.71 -5.73
N GLY A 78 1.16 16.61 -6.44
CA GLY A 78 0.30 17.75 -6.75
C GLY A 78 -0.22 18.46 -5.50
N ALA A 79 -0.67 17.70 -4.50
CA ALA A 79 -1.14 18.25 -3.22
C ALA A 79 -0.03 19.01 -2.48
N HIS A 80 1.19 18.48 -2.43
CA HIS A 80 2.32 19.17 -1.79
C HIS A 80 2.76 20.41 -2.58
N LEU A 81 2.66 20.42 -3.91
CA LEU A 81 2.96 21.60 -4.71
C LEU A 81 1.97 22.75 -4.46
N ILE A 82 0.68 22.43 -4.30
CA ILE A 82 -0.38 23.43 -4.13
C ILE A 82 -0.53 23.86 -2.67
N LEU A 83 -0.44 22.91 -1.74
CA LEU A 83 -0.78 23.09 -0.33
C LEU A 83 0.43 23.00 0.60
N GLY A 84 1.63 22.73 0.10
CA GLY A 84 2.83 22.52 0.92
C GLY A 84 3.27 23.73 1.73
N TRP A 85 2.76 24.92 1.42
CA TRP A 85 2.96 26.13 2.22
C TRP A 85 2.09 26.16 3.49
N MET A 86 1.06 25.30 3.59
CA MET A 86 0.21 25.16 4.78
C MET A 86 0.72 24.01 5.67
N PRO A 87 1.14 24.28 6.93
CA PRO A 87 1.71 23.27 7.82
C PRO A 87 0.83 22.04 8.07
N LEU A 88 -0.50 22.21 8.07
CA LEU A 88 -1.47 21.13 8.32
C LEU A 88 -1.88 20.36 7.06
N ALA A 89 -1.70 20.95 5.87
CA ALA A 89 -2.18 20.33 4.64
C ALA A 89 -1.34 19.11 4.24
N GLY A 90 -0.03 19.13 4.55
CA GLY A 90 0.85 17.98 4.34
C GLY A 90 0.38 16.76 5.14
N ALA A 91 0.09 16.92 6.43
CA ALA A 91 -0.41 15.84 7.27
C ALA A 91 -1.75 15.26 6.77
N LEU A 92 -2.69 16.13 6.35
CA LEU A 92 -3.95 15.69 5.75
C LEU A 92 -3.73 14.93 4.43
N ALA A 93 -2.79 15.38 3.59
CA ALA A 93 -2.44 14.70 2.35
C ALA A 93 -1.85 13.30 2.61
N LEU A 94 -0.99 13.16 3.63
CA LEU A 94 -0.45 11.86 4.05
C LEU A 94 -1.54 10.92 4.56
N LEU A 95 -2.48 11.42 5.37
CA LEU A 95 -3.62 10.61 5.86
C LEU A 95 -4.55 10.17 4.71
N ALA A 96 -4.86 11.09 3.79
CA ALA A 96 -5.66 10.78 2.61
C ALA A 96 -4.95 9.74 1.72
N ALA A 97 -3.63 9.85 1.55
CA ALA A 97 -2.85 8.88 0.80
C ALA A 97 -2.83 7.51 1.47
N ALA A 98 -2.63 7.43 2.79
CA ALA A 98 -2.69 6.18 3.53
C ALA A 98 -4.08 5.52 3.43
N ALA A 99 -5.16 6.31 3.51
CA ALA A 99 -6.52 5.84 3.27
C ALA A 99 -6.70 5.31 1.83
N TRP A 100 -6.15 6.01 0.84
CA TRP A 100 -6.18 5.58 -0.55
C TRP A 100 -5.39 4.29 -0.77
N ILE A 101 -4.16 4.15 -0.23
CA ILE A 101 -3.40 2.90 -0.28
C ILE A 101 -4.23 1.76 0.31
N ARG A 102 -4.90 2.00 1.44
CA ARG A 102 -5.74 0.99 2.09
C ARG A 102 -6.92 0.56 1.22
N VAL A 103 -7.68 1.51 0.67
CA VAL A 103 -8.93 1.21 -0.06
C VAL A 103 -8.67 0.83 -1.52
N GLY A 104 -7.69 1.43 -2.18
CA GLY A 104 -7.40 1.22 -3.60
C GLY A 104 -6.43 0.07 -3.89
N ILE A 105 -5.56 -0.30 -2.94
CA ILE A 105 -4.54 -1.33 -3.15
C ILE A 105 -4.75 -2.50 -2.17
N LEU A 106 -4.69 -2.22 -0.87
CA LEU A 106 -4.62 -3.28 0.14
C LEU A 106 -5.93 -4.07 0.25
N GLN A 107 -7.07 -3.40 0.41
CA GLN A 107 -8.35 -4.08 0.62
C GLN A 107 -8.72 -4.99 -0.55
N PRO A 108 -8.81 -4.50 -1.80
CA PRO A 108 -9.24 -5.30 -2.94
C PRO A 108 -8.38 -6.55 -3.13
N ALA A 109 -7.06 -6.40 -3.08
CA ALA A 109 -6.16 -7.53 -3.26
C ALA A 109 -6.17 -8.48 -2.05
N SER A 110 -6.28 -7.97 -0.81
CA SER A 110 -6.34 -8.81 0.38
C SER A 110 -7.63 -9.64 0.47
N ASP A 111 -8.74 -9.15 -0.11
CA ASP A 111 -10.02 -9.84 -0.10
C ASP A 111 -10.05 -11.06 -1.03
N LEU A 112 -9.13 -11.13 -1.98
CA LEU A 112 -8.91 -12.32 -2.81
C LEU A 112 -8.14 -13.43 -2.07
N LEU A 113 -7.41 -13.10 -0.99
CA LEU A 113 -6.57 -14.05 -0.25
C LEU A 113 -7.38 -14.92 0.72
N SER A 114 -6.85 -16.11 1.02
CA SER A 114 -7.32 -16.93 2.14
C SER A 114 -7.26 -16.21 3.49
N PRO A 115 -8.14 -16.56 4.46
CA PRO A 115 -8.26 -15.83 5.72
C PRO A 115 -6.93 -15.69 6.50
N LYS A 116 -6.12 -16.75 6.51
CA LYS A 116 -4.82 -16.75 7.21
C LYS A 116 -3.84 -15.78 6.54
N ARG A 117 -3.66 -15.89 5.22
CA ARG A 117 -2.75 -15.02 4.44
C ARG A 117 -3.26 -13.57 4.44
N ARG A 118 -4.57 -13.35 4.35
CA ARG A 118 -5.22 -12.02 4.45
C ARG A 118 -4.84 -11.29 5.73
N THR A 119 -4.92 -11.97 6.88
CA THR A 119 -4.59 -11.38 8.18
C THR A 119 -3.11 -10.97 8.22
N LEU A 120 -2.21 -11.88 7.85
CA LEU A 120 -0.79 -11.60 7.78
C LEU A 120 -0.49 -10.42 6.83
N THR A 121 -1.05 -10.45 5.63
CA THR A 121 -0.86 -9.39 4.63
C THR A 121 -1.31 -8.03 5.14
N ARG A 122 -2.50 -7.96 5.78
CA ARG A 122 -3.05 -6.71 6.32
C ARG A 122 -2.20 -6.16 7.46
N TRP A 123 -1.73 -7.00 8.38
CA TRP A 123 -0.89 -6.57 9.48
C TRP A 123 0.47 -6.08 9.00
N THR A 124 1.16 -6.83 8.14
CA THR A 124 2.43 -6.41 7.58
C THR A 124 2.29 -5.08 6.82
N ALA A 125 1.28 -4.94 5.96
CA ALA A 125 1.06 -3.69 5.22
C ALA A 125 0.76 -2.50 6.15
N ARG A 126 -0.02 -2.70 7.21
CA ARG A 126 -0.27 -1.66 8.22
C ARG A 126 1.01 -1.24 8.94
N LEU A 127 1.85 -2.20 9.31
CA LEU A 127 3.13 -1.90 9.96
C LEU A 127 4.07 -1.16 9.02
N VAL A 128 4.17 -1.57 7.75
CA VAL A 128 4.97 -0.86 6.74
C VAL A 128 4.49 0.59 6.57
N MET A 129 3.18 0.81 6.47
CA MET A 129 2.63 2.18 6.42
C MET A 129 2.92 2.97 7.70
N GLY A 130 2.82 2.34 8.87
CA GLY A 130 3.14 2.98 10.15
C GLY A 130 4.62 3.35 10.28
N VAL A 131 5.52 2.48 9.83
CA VAL A 131 6.96 2.74 9.79
C VAL A 131 7.26 3.91 8.87
N ALA A 132 6.68 3.94 7.67
CA ALA A 132 6.81 5.08 6.76
C ALA A 132 6.34 6.36 7.48
N LEU A 133 5.10 6.44 7.93
CA LEU A 133 4.59 7.64 8.62
C LEU A 133 5.49 8.11 9.79
N ALA A 134 6.04 7.19 10.59
CA ALA A 134 6.95 7.54 11.67
C ALA A 134 8.28 8.13 11.15
N LEU A 135 8.86 7.55 10.10
CA LEU A 135 10.05 8.09 9.43
C LEU A 135 9.77 9.46 8.79
N THR A 136 8.58 9.66 8.22
CA THR A 136 8.15 10.97 7.69
C THR A 136 8.20 12.03 8.77
N VAL A 137 7.61 11.74 9.92
CA VAL A 137 7.56 12.66 11.06
C VAL A 137 8.99 13.02 11.47
N ILE A 138 9.86 12.03 11.69
CA ILE A 138 11.27 12.25 12.05
C ILE A 138 11.97 13.15 11.01
N ALA A 139 11.86 12.81 9.73
CA ALA A 139 12.50 13.57 8.65
C ALA A 139 11.98 15.00 8.58
N THR A 140 10.66 15.20 8.68
CA THR A 140 10.05 16.53 8.63
C THR A 140 10.43 17.41 9.82
N GLU A 141 10.56 16.84 11.02
CA GLU A 141 11.03 17.53 12.22
C GLU A 141 12.52 17.86 12.14
N LEU A 142 13.37 16.97 11.65
CA LEU A 142 14.77 17.31 11.39
C LEU A 142 14.91 18.49 10.42
N LEU A 143 14.02 18.58 9.44
CA LEU A 143 13.97 19.67 8.47
C LEU A 143 13.36 20.97 9.00
N THR A 144 12.63 20.98 10.12
CA THR A 144 12.19 22.25 10.75
C THR A 144 13.38 23.04 11.30
N LEU A 145 14.50 22.38 11.60
CA LEU A 145 15.74 23.01 12.05
C LEU A 145 16.50 23.76 10.94
N LEU A 146 16.13 23.58 9.66
CA LEU A 146 16.75 24.25 8.50
C LEU A 146 15.80 25.30 7.89
N PRO A 147 15.98 26.60 8.15
CA PRO A 147 15.10 27.64 7.61
C PRO A 147 15.23 27.79 6.08
N VAL A 148 14.17 28.28 5.43
CA VAL A 148 14.01 28.65 3.99
C VAL A 148 14.18 27.51 2.97
N VAL A 149 15.16 26.63 3.11
CA VAL A 149 15.42 25.49 2.19
C VAL A 149 14.47 24.30 2.48
N GLY A 150 13.86 24.28 3.66
CA GLY A 150 13.03 23.16 4.13
C GLY A 150 11.75 22.91 3.34
N LEU A 151 11.10 23.93 2.76
CA LEU A 151 9.78 23.76 2.10
C LEU A 151 9.82 22.87 0.84
N PRO A 152 10.63 23.15 -0.19
CA PRO A 152 10.72 22.29 -1.37
C PRO A 152 11.28 20.90 -1.04
N ILE A 153 12.22 20.81 -0.09
CA ILE A 153 12.79 19.53 0.35
C ILE A 153 11.74 18.68 1.08
N LYS A 154 10.92 19.28 1.95
CA LYS A 154 9.81 18.60 2.63
C LYS A 154 8.76 18.09 1.65
N ALA A 155 8.45 18.88 0.61
CA ALA A 155 7.52 18.44 -0.44
C ALA A 155 8.06 17.21 -1.21
N VAL A 156 9.34 17.23 -1.60
CA VAL A 156 9.97 16.10 -2.29
C VAL A 156 10.06 14.87 -1.39
N LEU A 157 10.44 15.03 -0.13
CA LEU A 157 10.53 13.92 0.82
C LEU A 157 9.16 13.32 1.13
N GLY A 158 8.15 14.14 1.44
CA GLY A 158 6.80 13.65 1.73
C GLY A 158 6.18 12.91 0.53
N ALA A 159 6.33 13.46 -0.68
CA ALA A 159 5.84 12.79 -1.88
C ALA A 159 6.62 11.50 -2.21
N GLY A 160 7.95 11.55 -2.11
CA GLY A 160 8.81 10.40 -2.37
C GLY A 160 8.56 9.26 -1.39
N GLU A 161 8.32 9.60 -0.13
CA GLU A 161 8.03 8.64 0.91
C GLU A 161 6.67 7.97 0.76
N VAL A 162 5.62 8.74 0.46
CA VAL A 162 4.31 8.13 0.18
C VAL A 162 4.38 7.24 -1.05
N ALA A 163 5.10 7.64 -2.09
CA ALA A 163 5.30 6.81 -3.27
C ALA A 163 6.03 5.51 -2.91
N LEU A 164 7.06 5.58 -2.07
CA LEU A 164 7.79 4.42 -1.57
C LEU A 164 6.90 3.50 -0.72
N ALA A 165 6.11 4.06 0.19
CA ALA A 165 5.19 3.31 1.03
C ALA A 165 4.10 2.62 0.19
N ALA A 166 3.50 3.33 -0.77
CA ALA A 166 2.52 2.78 -1.70
C ALA A 166 3.12 1.65 -2.55
N TRP A 167 4.34 1.86 -3.07
CA TRP A 167 5.08 0.85 -3.82
C TRP A 167 5.40 -0.38 -2.97
N ALA A 168 5.89 -0.20 -1.75
CA ALA A 168 6.22 -1.29 -0.84
C ALA A 168 4.99 -2.14 -0.47
N VAL A 169 3.88 -1.47 -0.11
CA VAL A 169 2.60 -2.14 0.19
C VAL A 169 2.09 -2.89 -1.04
N ALA A 170 2.06 -2.25 -2.21
CA ALA A 170 1.62 -2.89 -3.45
C ALA A 170 2.49 -4.11 -3.78
N THR A 171 3.81 -3.97 -3.71
CA THR A 171 4.76 -5.03 -4.02
C THR A 171 4.57 -6.23 -3.10
N TYR A 172 4.45 -5.99 -1.79
CA TYR A 172 4.23 -7.05 -0.82
C TYR A 172 2.86 -7.73 -1.01
N VAL A 173 1.79 -6.97 -1.22
CA VAL A 173 0.45 -7.52 -1.44
C VAL A 173 0.38 -8.33 -2.74
N HIS A 174 0.97 -7.84 -3.84
CA HIS A 174 1.01 -8.58 -5.10
C HIS A 174 1.87 -9.84 -5.00
N TRP A 175 2.99 -9.78 -4.26
CA TRP A 175 3.79 -10.96 -3.95
C TRP A 175 2.97 -12.03 -3.20
N GLN A 176 2.13 -11.60 -2.24
CA GLN A 176 1.22 -12.49 -1.51
C GLN A 176 0.12 -13.08 -2.41
N VAL A 177 -0.48 -12.28 -3.30
CA VAL A 177 -1.47 -12.74 -4.28
C VAL A 177 -0.86 -13.77 -5.24
N ARG A 178 0.35 -13.52 -5.75
CA ARG A 178 1.04 -14.44 -6.65
C ARG A 178 1.35 -15.77 -5.96
N ARG A 179 1.82 -15.75 -4.71
CA ARG A 179 2.06 -16.98 -3.94
C ARG A 179 0.78 -17.79 -3.67
N GLU A 180 -0.33 -17.10 -3.40
CA GLU A 180 -1.64 -17.75 -3.26
C GLU A 180 -2.08 -18.38 -4.59
N ALA A 181 -1.86 -17.68 -5.72
CA ALA A 181 -2.13 -18.18 -7.07
C ALA A 181 -1.29 -19.41 -7.42
N GLU A 182 -0.02 -19.41 -7.03
CA GLU A 182 0.88 -20.57 -7.16
C GLU A 182 0.58 -21.69 -6.15
N GLY A 183 -0.36 -21.49 -5.21
CA GLY A 183 -0.74 -22.46 -4.19
C GLY A 183 0.35 -22.73 -3.16
N ARG A 184 1.33 -21.83 -2.99
CA ARG A 184 2.41 -22.00 -2.01
C ARG A 184 1.87 -21.84 -0.58
N PRO A 185 2.35 -22.63 0.39
CA PRO A 185 2.04 -22.39 1.79
C PRO A 185 2.69 -21.08 2.29
N ILE A 186 2.20 -20.59 3.42
CA ILE A 186 2.83 -19.50 4.18
C ILE A 186 4.13 -20.05 4.76
N ASP A 187 5.25 -19.46 4.37
CA ASP A 187 6.57 -19.86 4.86
C ASP A 187 7.06 -19.02 6.04
N ALA A 188 8.21 -19.38 6.61
CA ALA A 188 8.82 -18.62 7.70
C ALA A 188 9.28 -17.22 7.27
N GLY A 189 9.58 -17.02 5.97
CA GLY A 189 9.97 -15.71 5.43
C GLY A 189 8.85 -14.68 5.53
N GLU A 190 7.61 -15.09 5.28
CA GLU A 190 6.41 -14.25 5.47
C GLU A 190 6.26 -13.75 6.91
N TRP A 191 6.53 -14.61 7.89
CA TRP A 191 6.53 -14.25 9.32
C TRP A 191 7.71 -13.37 9.69
N MET A 192 8.88 -13.63 9.12
CA MET A 192 10.07 -12.81 9.34
C MET A 192 9.84 -11.37 8.89
N ILE A 193 9.19 -11.15 7.73
CA ILE A 193 8.83 -9.81 7.26
C ILE A 193 7.90 -9.11 8.27
N LEU A 194 6.92 -9.82 8.83
CA LEU A 194 6.04 -9.27 9.86
C LEU A 194 6.82 -8.86 11.12
N VAL A 195 7.70 -9.74 11.62
CA VAL A 195 8.53 -9.47 12.80
C VAL A 195 9.46 -8.29 12.58
N VAL A 196 10.11 -8.22 11.41
CA VAL A 196 10.97 -7.09 11.02
C VAL A 196 10.16 -5.80 10.96
N ALA A 197 8.94 -5.82 10.42
CA ALA A 197 8.07 -4.65 10.37
C ALA A 197 7.65 -4.18 11.78
N VAL A 198 7.39 -5.12 12.71
CA VAL A 198 7.12 -4.79 14.12
C VAL A 198 8.34 -4.14 14.76
N ALA A 199 9.52 -4.75 14.62
CA ALA A 199 10.76 -4.22 15.18
C ALA A 199 11.08 -2.83 14.62
N ALA A 200 10.93 -2.64 13.30
CA ALA A 200 11.11 -1.36 12.64
C ALA A 200 10.13 -0.29 13.19
N LEU A 201 8.87 -0.64 13.44
CA LEU A 201 7.90 0.30 14.00
C LEU A 201 8.24 0.70 15.43
N VAL A 202 8.69 -0.26 16.26
CA VAL A 202 9.14 0.02 17.62
C VAL A 202 10.34 0.96 17.61
N LEU A 203 11.35 0.67 16.77
CA LEU A 203 12.54 1.50 16.62
C LEU A 203 12.20 2.89 16.10
N ALA A 204 11.31 3.00 15.10
CA ALA A 204 10.87 4.29 14.57
C ALA A 204 10.12 5.11 15.64
N THR A 205 9.24 4.48 16.42
CA THR A 205 8.55 5.15 17.53
C THR A 205 9.53 5.65 18.60
N LEU A 206 10.51 4.83 18.98
CA LEU A 206 11.55 5.23 19.92
C LEU A 206 12.37 6.42 19.37
N ALA A 207 12.71 6.39 18.09
CA ALA A 207 13.43 7.48 17.44
C ALA A 207 12.61 8.78 17.41
N VAL A 208 11.29 8.71 17.17
CA VAL A 208 10.39 9.88 17.30
C VAL A 208 10.46 10.46 18.71
N VAL A 209 10.31 9.64 19.75
CA VAL A 209 10.34 10.09 21.15
C VAL A 209 11.69 10.74 21.48
N LEU A 210 12.80 10.13 21.07
CA LEU A 210 14.14 10.68 21.29
C LEU A 210 14.36 11.99 20.54
N ALA A 211 13.86 12.11 19.30
CA ALA A 211 13.94 13.35 18.54
C ALA A 211 13.19 14.50 19.22
N PHE A 212 11.96 14.25 19.69
CA PHE A 212 11.19 15.25 20.45
C PHE A 212 11.90 15.65 21.75
N ALA A 213 12.43 14.67 22.51
CA ALA A 213 13.17 14.94 23.73
C ALA A 213 14.43 15.80 23.47
N ALA A 214 15.16 15.49 22.39
CA ALA A 214 16.33 16.26 21.99
C ALA A 214 15.97 17.71 21.61
N VAL A 215 14.91 17.91 20.81
CA VAL A 215 14.44 19.25 20.44
C VAL A 215 14.00 20.05 21.66
N ALA A 216 13.25 19.44 22.60
CA ALA A 216 12.85 20.09 23.84
C ALA A 216 14.08 20.53 24.67
N SER A 217 15.04 19.62 24.88
CA SER A 217 16.25 19.94 25.64
C SER A 217 17.11 21.05 25.00
N ALA A 218 17.16 21.10 23.66
CA ALA A 218 17.84 22.16 22.95
C ALA A 218 17.14 23.52 23.13
N PHE A 219 15.81 23.52 23.16
CA PHE A 219 15.02 24.73 23.40
C PHE A 219 15.23 25.26 24.82
N ASP A 220 15.21 24.39 25.83
CA ASP A 220 15.49 24.75 27.23
C ASP A 220 16.88 25.36 27.38
N TYR A 221 17.91 24.74 26.79
CA TYR A 221 19.27 25.28 26.79
C TYR A 221 19.39 26.68 26.16
N VAL A 222 18.67 26.91 25.05
CA VAL A 222 18.65 28.22 24.39
C VAL A 222 17.93 29.27 25.25
N LEU A 223 16.83 28.90 25.91
CA LEU A 223 16.12 29.82 26.81
C LEU A 223 16.97 30.20 28.03
N GLU A 224 17.67 29.25 28.64
CA GLU A 224 18.61 29.51 29.74
C GLU A 224 19.77 30.43 29.31
N TRP A 225 20.28 30.28 28.08
CA TRP A 225 21.33 31.17 27.56
C TRP A 225 20.85 32.61 27.33
N LEU A 226 19.55 32.81 27.08
CA LEU A 226 18.95 34.13 26.81
C LEU A 226 18.47 34.88 28.06
N SER A 227 18.37 34.20 29.22
CA SER A 227 17.95 34.78 30.51
C SER A 227 19.11 35.26 31.36
#